data_AF-A0A2H5VYI2-F1
#
_entry.id   AF-A0A2H5VYI2-F1
#
_cell.length_a   1.000
_cell.length_b   1.000
_cell.length_c   1.000
_cell.angle_alpha   90.00
_cell.angle_beta   90.00
_cell.angle_gamma   90.00
#
_symmetry.space_group_name_H-M   'P 1'
#
loop_
_entity.id
_entity.type
_entity.pdbx_description
1 polymer ?
#
loop_
_entity_poly.entity_id
_entity_poly.type
_entity_poly.pdbx_seq_one_letter_code
_entity_poly.pdbx_strand_id
1 'polypeptide(L)'
;MKTIWSLLSIVFIVGVSVWAQHAHPSGTTRETTIVGEVIDPVCYLSHGSTGKAHRKCAEYCVRQGIPLGILEEKTGRVYLSLPVDHSNPNAKLKDFIAEKVRVTGTVYSKGGLTGIHVKRVERVGT
;
A
#
# COMPACT_ATOMS: atom_id res chain seq x y z
N MET A 1 33.38 -44.30 17.72
CA MET A 1 33.47 -43.75 16.34
C MET A 1 32.13 -43.65 15.60
N LYS A 2 30.96 -43.88 16.22
CA LYS A 2 29.63 -43.85 15.55
C LYS A 2 28.72 -42.67 15.94
N THR A 3 29.14 -41.82 16.88
CA THR A 3 28.31 -40.73 17.43
C THR A 3 28.59 -39.36 16.80
N ILE A 4 29.63 -39.25 15.96
CA ILE A 4 30.02 -37.97 15.34
C ILE A 4 29.23 -37.68 14.05
N TRP A 5 28.59 -38.69 13.44
CA TRP A 5 27.81 -38.52 12.21
C TRP A 5 26.35 -38.08 12.40
N SER A 6 25.82 -38.10 13.63
CA SER A 6 24.42 -37.70 13.90
C SER A 6 24.23 -36.19 14.10
N LEU A 7 25.31 -35.41 14.30
CA LEU A 7 25.22 -33.96 14.51
C LEU A 7 25.29 -33.15 13.20
N LEU A 8 25.80 -33.73 12.11
CA LEU A 8 25.88 -33.05 10.82
C LEU A 8 24.52 -32.95 10.11
N SER A 9 23.61 -33.90 10.36
CA SER A 9 22.27 -33.91 9.74
C SER A 9 21.31 -32.88 10.32
N ILE A 10 21.53 -32.41 11.56
CA ILE A 10 20.67 -31.40 12.20
C ILE A 10 20.98 -29.99 11.68
N VAL A 11 22.25 -29.69 11.37
CA VAL A 11 22.66 -28.38 10.84
C VAL A 11 22.12 -28.13 9.43
N PHE A 12 21.94 -29.19 8.62
CA PHE A 12 21.42 -29.05 7.26
C PHE A 12 19.91 -28.76 7.21
N ILE A 13 19.13 -29.23 8.19
CA ILE A 13 17.67 -29.02 8.24
C ILE A 13 17.32 -27.58 8.60
N VAL A 14 18.12 -26.92 9.45
CA VAL A 14 17.86 -25.53 9.89
C VAL A 14 18.22 -24.50 8.80
N GLY A 15 19.22 -24.78 7.97
CA GLY A 15 19.65 -23.86 6.91
C GLY A 15 18.61 -23.63 5.81
N VAL A 16 17.78 -24.64 5.50
CA VAL A 16 16.78 -24.57 4.43
C VAL A 16 15.53 -23.78 4.86
N SER A 17 15.22 -23.73 6.16
CA SER A 17 14.01 -23.07 6.68
C SER A 17 14.07 -21.54 6.60
N VAL A 18 15.26 -20.95 6.54
CA VAL A 18 15.46 -19.48 6.53
C VAL A 18 15.14 -18.86 5.17
N TRP A 19 15.35 -19.60 4.08
CA TRP A 19 15.11 -19.09 2.72
C TRP A 19 13.64 -19.14 2.31
N ALA A 20 12.86 -20.06 2.87
CA ALA A 20 11.44 -20.22 2.59
C ALA A 20 10.57 -19.04 3.09
N GLN A 21 11.07 -18.23 4.03
CA GLN A 21 10.31 -17.15 4.65
C GLN A 21 10.21 -15.87 3.78
N HIS A 22 10.99 -15.76 2.70
CA HIS A 22 10.98 -14.59 1.82
C HIS A 22 10.02 -14.73 0.61
N ALA A 23 9.36 -15.87 0.47
CA ALA A 23 8.36 -16.07 -0.57
C ALA A 23 7.02 -15.46 -0.12
N HIS A 24 6.76 -14.22 -0.52
CA HIS A 24 5.41 -13.65 -0.38
C HIS A 24 4.47 -14.38 -1.36
N PRO A 25 3.41 -15.06 -0.87
CA PRO A 25 2.45 -15.71 -1.74
C PRO A 25 1.83 -14.66 -2.67
N SER A 26 2.12 -14.78 -3.96
CA SER A 26 1.55 -13.95 -5.01
C SER A 26 0.16 -14.47 -5.32
N GLY A 27 -0.82 -14.12 -4.47
CA GLY A 27 -2.22 -14.39 -4.77
C GLY A 27 -2.58 -13.78 -6.13
N THR A 28 -3.37 -14.49 -6.93
CA THR A 28 -3.97 -14.01 -8.19
C THR A 28 -4.90 -12.84 -7.88
N THR A 29 -4.31 -11.65 -7.74
CA THR A 29 -5.02 -10.50 -7.23
C THR A 29 -5.55 -9.71 -8.43
N ARG A 30 -6.87 -9.79 -8.64
CA ARG A 30 -7.56 -9.13 -9.75
C ARG A 30 -7.35 -7.62 -9.70
N GLU A 31 -6.92 -7.05 -10.81
CA GLU A 31 -6.76 -5.61 -10.98
C GLU A 31 -8.13 -4.91 -10.89
N THR A 32 -8.18 -3.83 -10.12
CA THR A 32 -9.40 -3.07 -9.82
C THR A 32 -9.18 -1.61 -10.19
N THR A 33 -10.22 -0.97 -10.73
CA THR A 33 -10.23 0.48 -11.00
C THR A 33 -11.16 1.19 -10.02
N ILE A 34 -10.64 2.23 -9.38
CA ILE A 34 -11.30 3.02 -8.34
C ILE A 34 -11.38 4.46 -8.84
N VAL A 35 -12.52 5.12 -8.62
CA VAL A 35 -12.66 6.56 -8.85
C VAL A 35 -12.88 7.24 -7.51
N GLY A 36 -12.07 8.24 -7.21
CA GLY A 36 -12.07 8.87 -5.90
C GLY A 36 -11.13 10.07 -5.81
N GLU A 37 -11.02 10.62 -4.61
CA GLU A 37 -10.10 11.71 -4.30
C GLU A 37 -8.82 11.18 -3.65
N VAL A 38 -7.66 11.73 -4.02
CA VAL A 38 -6.41 11.46 -3.28
C VAL A 38 -6.40 12.28 -1.99
N ILE A 39 -6.37 11.59 -0.85
CA ILE A 39 -6.46 12.19 0.48
C ILE A 39 -5.24 11.85 1.35
N ASP A 40 -5.01 12.66 2.39
CA ASP A 40 -4.18 12.28 3.52
C ASP A 40 -5.05 11.59 4.59
N PRO A 41 -4.76 10.32 4.99
CA PRO A 41 -5.59 9.60 5.96
C PRO A 41 -5.61 10.22 7.35
N VAL A 42 -4.52 10.86 7.79
CA VAL A 42 -4.46 11.49 9.12
C VAL A 42 -5.48 12.62 9.19
N CYS A 43 -5.43 13.55 8.24
CA CYS A 43 -6.33 14.69 8.22
C CYS A 43 -7.77 14.32 7.84
N TYR A 44 -7.97 13.31 7.00
CA TYR A 44 -9.30 12.79 6.72
C TYR A 44 -9.94 12.20 7.99
N LEU A 45 -9.24 11.32 8.71
CA LEU A 45 -9.80 10.62 9.87
C LEU A 45 -9.94 11.52 11.11
N SER A 46 -8.98 12.40 11.36
CA SER A 46 -8.96 13.23 12.58
C SER A 46 -9.66 14.58 12.43
N HIS A 47 -9.81 15.08 11.21
CA HIS A 47 -10.36 16.41 10.94
C HIS A 47 -11.46 16.43 9.88
N GLY A 48 -11.82 15.27 9.28
CA GLY A 48 -12.80 15.22 8.19
C GLY A 48 -12.36 15.98 6.94
N SER A 49 -11.05 16.26 6.80
CA SER A 49 -10.55 17.16 5.76
C SER A 49 -10.44 16.49 4.40
N THR A 50 -10.97 17.14 3.37
CA THR A 50 -10.88 16.77 1.96
C THR A 50 -10.81 18.03 1.08
N GLY A 51 -10.58 17.86 -0.21
CA GLY A 51 -10.63 18.91 -1.22
C GLY A 51 -9.39 19.81 -1.25
N LYS A 52 -9.35 20.68 -2.27
CA LYS A 52 -8.18 21.52 -2.60
C LYS A 52 -7.73 22.43 -1.46
N ALA A 53 -8.65 22.85 -0.58
CA ALA A 53 -8.34 23.65 0.59
C ALA A 53 -7.33 22.96 1.53
N HIS A 54 -7.30 21.62 1.51
CA HIS A 54 -6.47 20.82 2.40
C HIS A 54 -5.14 20.35 1.78
N ARG A 55 -4.86 20.70 0.52
CA ARG A 55 -3.67 20.21 -0.21
C ARG A 55 -2.36 20.46 0.53
N LYS A 56 -2.15 21.68 1.09
CA LYS A 56 -0.89 22.03 1.78
C LYS A 56 -0.62 21.19 3.04
N CYS A 57 -1.67 20.85 3.78
CA CYS A 57 -1.54 19.99 4.96
C CYS A 57 -1.20 18.55 4.54
N ALA A 58 -1.89 18.02 3.53
CA ALA A 58 -1.58 16.70 2.98
C ALA A 58 -0.15 16.63 2.41
N GLU A 59 0.34 17.67 1.75
CA GLU A 59 1.74 17.77 1.30
C GLU A 59 2.73 17.70 2.47
N TYR A 60 2.40 18.28 3.63
CA TYR A 60 3.23 18.16 4.84
C TYR A 60 3.27 16.71 5.34
N CYS A 61 2.12 16.04 5.44
CA CYS A 61 2.04 14.64 5.85
C CYS A 61 2.86 13.72 4.92
N VAL A 62 2.77 13.95 3.60
CA VAL A 62 3.56 13.21 2.60
C VAL A 62 5.06 13.36 2.82
N ARG A 63 5.54 14.56 3.20
CA ARG A 63 6.97 14.78 3.54
C ARG A 63 7.42 14.03 4.79
N GLN A 64 6.49 13.72 5.70
CA GLN A 64 6.75 12.87 6.87
C GLN A 64 6.64 11.36 6.56
N GLY A 65 6.39 10.99 5.30
CA GLY A 65 6.29 9.59 4.88
C GLY A 65 4.92 8.95 5.16
N ILE A 66 3.91 9.73 5.54
CA ILE A 66 2.54 9.22 5.74
C ILE A 66 1.99 8.77 4.38
N PRO A 67 1.53 7.51 4.25
CA PRO A 67 0.92 7.04 3.01
C PRO A 67 -0.38 7.79 2.68
N LEU A 68 -0.49 8.29 1.45
CA LEU A 68 -1.73 8.81 0.88
C LEU A 68 -2.75 7.68 0.70
N GLY A 69 -4.02 8.05 0.61
CA GLY A 69 -5.11 7.15 0.28
C GLY A 69 -5.97 7.64 -0.88
N ILE A 70 -6.83 6.77 -1.38
CA ILE A 70 -7.91 7.12 -2.29
C ILE A 70 -9.22 6.98 -1.53
N LEU A 71 -9.96 8.08 -1.37
CA LEU A 71 -11.34 8.08 -0.88
C LEU A 71 -12.27 7.81 -2.06
N GLU A 72 -12.80 6.60 -2.16
CA GLU A 72 -13.66 6.17 -3.26
C GLU A 72 -15.03 6.86 -3.19
N GLU A 73 -15.48 7.38 -4.34
CA GLU A 73 -16.61 8.31 -4.40
C GLU A 73 -17.97 7.68 -4.06
N LYS A 74 -18.18 6.39 -4.33
CA LYS A 74 -19.51 5.75 -4.24
C LYS A 74 -19.78 5.10 -2.89
N THR A 75 -18.73 4.60 -2.25
CA THR A 75 -18.74 3.76 -1.06
C THR A 75 -18.12 4.46 0.13
N GLY A 76 -17.36 5.54 -0.10
CA GLY A 76 -16.59 6.21 0.94
C GLY A 76 -15.43 5.37 1.48
N ARG A 77 -15.10 4.25 0.84
CA ARG A 77 -13.99 3.39 1.28
C ARG A 77 -12.66 4.08 1.00
N VAL A 78 -11.78 4.04 1.99
CA VAL A 78 -10.39 4.49 1.85
C VAL A 78 -9.49 3.32 1.44
N TYR A 79 -8.69 3.53 0.40
CA TYR A 79 -7.67 2.61 -0.05
C TYR A 79 -6.29 3.22 0.19
N LEU A 80 -5.54 2.69 1.15
CA LEU A 80 -4.20 3.17 1.47
C LEU A 80 -3.21 2.81 0.33
N SER A 81 -2.40 3.77 -0.08
CA SER A 81 -1.33 3.53 -1.05
C SER A 81 -0.26 2.64 -0.43
N LEU A 82 -0.02 1.50 -1.06
CA LEU A 82 1.00 0.54 -0.66
C LEU A 82 2.07 0.47 -1.77
N PRO A 83 3.36 0.52 -1.44
CA PRO A 83 4.41 0.28 -2.41
C PRO A 83 4.47 -1.23 -2.73
N VAL A 84 4.84 -1.57 -3.97
CA VAL A 84 5.01 -2.97 -4.38
C VAL A 84 6.25 -3.59 -3.71
N ASP A 85 7.19 -2.74 -3.31
CA ASP A 85 8.46 -3.04 -2.65
C ASP A 85 8.63 -2.12 -1.41
N HIS A 86 9.85 -1.94 -0.91
CA HIS A 86 10.13 -1.06 0.23
C HIS A 86 10.32 0.42 -0.15
N SER A 87 9.81 0.85 -1.32
CA SER A 87 9.92 2.24 -1.78
C SER A 87 8.85 3.17 -1.18
N ASN A 88 8.90 4.45 -1.57
CA ASN A 88 7.99 5.46 -1.08
C ASN A 88 6.53 5.17 -1.55
N PRO A 89 5.57 4.97 -0.61
CA PRO A 89 4.16 4.71 -0.95
C PRO A 89 3.49 5.83 -1.75
N ASN A 90 4.00 7.06 -1.65
CA ASN A 90 3.37 8.25 -2.20
C ASN A 90 3.84 8.60 -3.62
N ALA A 91 4.86 7.90 -4.14
CA ALA A 91 5.52 8.27 -5.38
C ALA A 91 4.55 8.45 -6.58
N LYS A 92 3.49 7.64 -6.63
CA LYS A 92 2.49 7.67 -7.71
C LYS A 92 1.30 8.61 -7.47
N LEU A 93 1.10 9.09 -6.24
CA LEU A 93 -0.10 9.85 -5.85
C LEU A 93 0.20 11.30 -5.43
N LYS A 94 1.45 11.62 -5.06
CA LYS A 94 1.82 12.95 -4.54
C LYS A 94 1.44 14.13 -5.44
N ASP A 95 1.45 13.93 -6.77
CA ASP A 95 1.12 14.97 -7.75
C ASP A 95 -0.38 15.12 -7.99
N PHE A 96 -1.20 14.35 -7.27
CA PHE A 96 -2.66 14.29 -7.40
C PHE A 96 -3.37 14.60 -6.08
N ILE A 97 -2.65 15.07 -5.05
CA ILE A 97 -3.23 15.39 -3.74
C ILE A 97 -4.44 16.32 -3.90
N ALA A 98 -5.56 15.94 -3.27
CA ALA A 98 -6.85 16.61 -3.32
C ALA A 98 -7.48 16.71 -4.73
N GLU A 99 -7.02 15.88 -5.68
CA GLU A 99 -7.59 15.77 -7.01
C GLU A 99 -8.45 14.51 -7.12
N LYS A 100 -9.47 14.61 -7.98
CA LYS A 100 -10.27 13.46 -8.38
C LYS A 100 -9.51 12.66 -9.43
N VAL A 101 -9.33 11.38 -9.15
CA VAL A 101 -8.55 10.45 -9.95
C VAL A 101 -9.29 9.17 -10.24
N ARG A 102 -8.90 8.53 -11.34
CA ARG A 102 -9.15 7.13 -11.65
C ARG A 102 -7.85 6.39 -11.38
N VAL A 103 -7.88 5.47 -10.43
CA VAL A 103 -6.73 4.69 -10.00
C VAL A 103 -6.95 3.23 -10.34
N THR A 104 -6.04 2.65 -11.10
CA THR A 104 -6.03 1.22 -11.38
C THR A 104 -4.88 0.57 -10.63
N GLY A 105 -5.16 -0.55 -9.96
CA GLY A 105 -4.17 -1.26 -9.17
C GLY A 105 -4.68 -2.55 -8.57
N THR A 106 -3.85 -3.12 -7.72
CA THR A 106 -4.12 -4.39 -7.06
C THR A 106 -4.53 -4.13 -5.61
N VAL A 107 -5.76 -4.52 -5.24
CA VAL A 107 -6.34 -4.24 -3.92
C VAL A 107 -6.10 -5.40 -2.97
N TYR A 108 -5.72 -5.08 -1.74
CA TYR A 108 -5.55 -6.01 -0.63
C TYR A 108 -6.50 -5.63 0.50
N SER A 109 -7.01 -6.62 1.21
CA SER A 109 -7.79 -6.39 2.43
C SER A 109 -7.49 -7.46 3.47
N LYS A 110 -7.17 -7.02 4.69
CA LYS A 110 -6.88 -7.91 5.83
C LYS A 110 -7.09 -7.14 7.14
N GLY A 111 -7.79 -7.75 8.10
CA GLY A 111 -7.94 -7.18 9.45
C GLY A 111 -8.59 -5.80 9.47
N GLY A 112 -9.53 -5.52 8.57
CA GLY A 112 -10.20 -4.20 8.47
C GLY A 112 -9.41 -3.14 7.71
N LEU A 113 -8.16 -3.42 7.32
CA LEU A 113 -7.39 -2.54 6.44
C LEU A 113 -7.68 -2.86 4.98
N THR A 114 -7.77 -1.82 4.16
CA THR A 114 -7.79 -1.93 2.70
C THR A 114 -6.66 -1.09 2.13
N GLY A 115 -5.83 -1.70 1.28
CA GLY A 115 -4.72 -1.04 0.60
C GLY A 115 -4.68 -1.36 -0.89
N ILE A 116 -3.91 -0.58 -1.65
CA ILE A 116 -3.77 -0.73 -3.09
C ILE A 116 -2.32 -0.57 -3.53
N HIS A 117 -1.82 -1.53 -4.29
CA HIS A 117 -0.63 -1.32 -5.14
C HIS A 117 -1.07 -0.54 -6.38
N VAL A 118 -0.78 0.75 -6.39
CA VAL A 118 -1.15 1.64 -7.50
C VAL A 118 -0.31 1.29 -8.73
N LYS A 119 -0.96 0.95 -9.84
CA LYS A 119 -0.30 0.74 -11.14
C LYS A 119 -0.39 2.00 -11.99
N ARG A 120 -1.59 2.58 -12.11
CA ARG A 120 -1.91 3.73 -12.96
C ARG A 120 -2.80 4.73 -12.22
N VAL A 121 -2.60 6.02 -12.49
CA VAL A 121 -3.40 7.13 -11.97
C VAL A 121 -3.71 8.08 -13.12
N GLU A 122 -4.97 8.47 -13.26
CA GLU A 122 -5.45 9.38 -14.30
C GLU A 122 -6.34 10.44 -13.65
N ARG A 123 -6.25 11.70 -14.09
CA ARG A 123 -7.17 12.75 -13.64
C ARG A 123 -8.55 12.53 -14.22
N VAL A 124 -9.58 12.78 -13.42
CA VAL A 124 -10.97 12.70 -13.87
C VAL A 124 -11.52 14.12 -13.99
N GLY A 125 -11.68 14.59 -15.23
CA GLY A 125 -12.20 15.93 -15.56
C GLY A 125 -11.15 17.03 -15.37
N THR A 126 -10.50 17.41 -16.47
CA THR A 126 -9.81 18.70 -16.61
C THR A 126 -10.76 19.72 -17.20
#